data_AF-A0A6L5YSZ7-F1
#
_entry.id   AF-A0A6L5YSZ7-F1
#
_cell.length_a   1.000
_cell.length_b   1.000
_cell.length_c   1.000
_cell.angle_alpha   90.00
_cell.angle_beta   90.00
_cell.angle_gamma   90.00
#
_symmetry.space_group_name_H-M   'P 1'
#
loop_
_entity.id
_entity.type
_entity.pdbx_description
1 polymer ?
#
loop_
_entity_poly.entity_id
_entity_poly.type
_entity_poly.pdbx_seq_one_letter_code
_entity_poly.pdbx_strand_id
1 'polypeptide(L)'
;MLLSLGACSMEKEDTDQATQEAEAATESSAKAVVNEEPDISQIRSICKLATLECYYHNVAKSEKEAGSGLTHWGESDRKFWTEYTGVAKIGVDMSKGDMKINGTEITIYMPEAEILSIKPDSESVSTPVVDTDSWNSNPIDADDVTGAVSVAQDDICESIQNDSSLLANAQDRAKKLIENYINQLGEASGTEFTVKWESL
;
A
#
# COMPACT_ATOMS: atom_id res chain seq x y z
N MET A 1 32.44 -91.57 8.13
CA MET A 1 31.46 -90.54 7.70
C MET A 1 32.08 -89.20 8.08
N LEU A 2 32.99 -88.70 7.22
CA LEU A 2 32.74 -87.59 6.27
C LEU A 2 32.60 -86.27 7.06
N LEU A 3 33.52 -85.30 7.13
CA LEU A 3 34.65 -84.85 6.28
C LEU A 3 34.36 -84.83 4.78
N SER A 4 33.92 -83.67 4.29
CA SER A 4 34.28 -83.09 2.98
C SER A 4 33.80 -81.63 3.01
N LEU A 5 34.64 -80.59 2.97
CA LEU A 5 35.62 -80.18 1.94
C LEU A 5 35.00 -79.85 0.59
N GLY A 6 35.46 -78.69 0.10
CA GLY A 6 35.64 -78.35 -1.31
C GLY A 6 34.94 -77.05 -1.64
N ALA A 7 35.56 -76.02 -2.22
CA ALA A 7 36.91 -75.65 -2.68
C ALA A 7 36.66 -74.23 -3.31
N CYS A 8 37.56 -73.31 -3.62
CA CYS A 8 39.00 -73.28 -3.83
C CYS A 8 39.36 -71.77 -3.96
N SER A 9 40.44 -71.36 -3.28
CA SER A 9 41.59 -70.58 -3.80
C SER A 9 41.39 -69.16 -4.37
N MET A 10 42.05 -68.10 -3.84
CA MET A 10 43.49 -67.73 -3.95
C MET A 10 43.90 -67.55 -5.43
N GLU A 11 44.57 -66.50 -5.91
CA GLU A 11 45.24 -65.31 -5.35
C GLU A 11 45.53 -64.34 -6.53
N LYS A 12 45.62 -63.04 -6.20
CA LYS A 12 46.46 -61.94 -6.74
C LYS A 12 46.82 -61.86 -8.23
N GLU A 13 46.64 -60.66 -8.79
CA GLU A 13 47.76 -59.88 -9.33
C GLU A 13 47.47 -58.37 -9.30
N ASP A 14 48.49 -57.61 -8.92
CA ASP A 14 48.59 -56.16 -8.72
C ASP A 14 48.32 -55.35 -10.00
N THR A 15 47.88 -54.09 -9.86
CA THR A 15 48.69 -52.94 -10.31
C THR A 15 48.21 -51.66 -9.63
N ASP A 16 49.17 -50.98 -9.02
CA ASP A 16 49.21 -49.59 -8.58
C ASP A 16 48.21 -48.63 -9.23
N GLN A 17 47.52 -47.83 -8.40
CA GLN A 17 47.74 -46.38 -8.32
C GLN A 17 46.63 -45.68 -7.51
N ALA A 18 47.05 -44.61 -6.84
CA ALA A 18 46.26 -43.45 -6.43
C ALA A 18 45.37 -43.59 -5.18
N THR A 19 46.03 -43.43 -4.04
CA THR A 19 45.60 -42.42 -3.06
C THR A 19 45.26 -41.10 -3.77
N GLN A 20 44.15 -40.47 -3.38
CA GLN A 20 43.61 -39.15 -3.77
C GLN A 20 42.62 -39.16 -4.95
N GLU A 21 41.55 -38.35 -4.79
CA GLU A 21 40.47 -38.03 -5.73
C GLU A 21 39.20 -38.89 -5.67
N ALA A 22 38.35 -38.63 -4.66
CA ALA A 22 36.90 -38.84 -4.76
C ALA A 22 36.09 -37.88 -3.86
N GLU A 23 36.56 -36.64 -3.69
CA GLU A 23 35.76 -35.50 -3.24
C GLU A 23 35.69 -34.48 -4.40
N ALA A 24 35.01 -34.83 -5.49
CA ALA A 24 34.70 -33.89 -6.58
C ALA A 24 33.73 -34.52 -7.60
N ALA A 25 32.44 -34.62 -7.25
CA ALA A 25 31.30 -34.87 -8.17
C ALA A 25 30.06 -35.06 -7.27
N THR A 26 29.05 -34.22 -7.21
CA THR A 26 28.45 -33.33 -8.21
C THR A 26 27.58 -32.30 -7.46
N GLU A 27 28.17 -31.16 -7.10
CA GLU A 27 27.43 -29.89 -6.99
C GLU A 27 27.51 -29.23 -8.36
N SER A 28 26.56 -29.53 -9.24
CA SER A 28 26.36 -28.77 -10.47
C SER A 28 24.89 -28.81 -10.84
N SER A 29 24.10 -28.07 -10.08
CA SER A 29 22.98 -27.33 -10.64
C SER A 29 23.40 -25.88 -10.61
N ALA A 30 24.06 -25.43 -11.67
CA ALA A 30 24.36 -24.03 -11.90
C ALA A 30 23.06 -23.23 -11.76
N LYS A 31 22.93 -22.48 -10.66
CA LYS A 31 21.94 -21.42 -10.51
C LYS A 31 22.23 -20.45 -11.65
N ALA A 32 21.39 -20.46 -12.68
CA ALA A 32 21.42 -19.43 -13.69
C ALA A 32 21.34 -18.10 -12.94
N VAL A 33 22.39 -17.29 -13.03
CA VAL A 33 22.40 -15.93 -12.49
C VAL A 33 21.42 -15.15 -13.36
N VAL A 34 20.15 -15.14 -12.95
CA VAL A 34 19.17 -14.23 -13.53
C VAL A 34 19.56 -12.87 -12.98
N ASN A 35 20.18 -12.06 -13.85
CA ASN A 35 20.51 -10.68 -13.57
C ASN A 35 19.20 -9.88 -13.64
N GLU A 36 18.33 -10.06 -12.64
CA GLU A 36 17.08 -9.31 -12.54
C GLU A 36 17.40 -7.96 -11.93
N GLU A 37 17.54 -6.95 -12.79
CA GLU A 37 17.52 -5.57 -12.36
C GLU A 37 16.15 -5.22 -11.76
N PRO A 38 16.09 -4.31 -10.77
CA PRO A 38 14.82 -3.84 -10.24
C PRO A 38 13.91 -3.28 -11.33
N ASP A 39 12.61 -3.58 -11.24
CA ASP A 39 11.61 -3.11 -12.18
C ASP A 39 10.73 -2.02 -11.55
N ILE A 40 10.63 -0.87 -12.23
CA ILE A 40 9.75 0.23 -11.81
C ILE A 40 8.28 -0.20 -11.73
N SER A 41 7.87 -1.20 -12.52
CA SER A 41 6.50 -1.74 -12.46
C SER A 41 6.22 -2.42 -11.11
N GLN A 42 7.22 -3.08 -10.51
CA GLN A 42 7.12 -3.68 -9.18
C GLN A 42 7.09 -2.59 -8.12
N ILE A 43 7.93 -1.56 -8.23
CA ILE A 43 7.90 -0.38 -7.34
C ILE A 43 6.51 0.29 -7.35
N ARG A 44 5.93 0.49 -8.53
CA ARG A 44 4.56 1.04 -8.66
C ARG A 44 3.52 0.16 -7.97
N SER A 45 3.66 -1.16 -8.08
CA SER A 45 2.78 -2.13 -7.42
C SER A 45 2.94 -2.10 -5.90
N ILE A 46 4.17 -2.00 -5.42
CA ILE A 46 4.50 -1.84 -4.00
C ILE A 46 3.84 -0.58 -3.44
N CYS A 47 3.94 0.58 -4.11
CA CYS A 47 3.31 1.81 -3.63
C CYS A 47 1.78 1.71 -3.55
N LYS A 48 1.14 1.03 -4.51
CA LYS A 48 -0.30 0.74 -4.43
C LYS A 48 -0.64 -0.11 -3.20
N LEU A 49 0.17 -1.12 -2.88
CA LEU A 49 -0.02 -1.97 -1.70
C LEU A 49 0.39 -1.28 -0.38
N ALA A 50 1.33 -0.34 -0.44
CA ALA A 50 1.80 0.43 0.69
C ALA A 50 0.78 1.48 1.15
N THR A 51 -0.20 1.81 0.30
CA THR A 51 -1.25 2.80 0.55
C THR A 51 -1.93 2.54 1.89
N LEU A 52 -2.02 3.59 2.71
CA LEU A 52 -2.75 3.57 3.98
C LEU A 52 -4.23 3.77 3.68
N GLU A 53 -5.07 2.88 4.18
CA GLU A 53 -6.52 3.06 4.20
C GLU A 53 -6.94 3.53 5.60
N CYS A 54 -7.30 4.81 5.69
CA CYS A 54 -7.74 5.48 6.91
C CYS A 54 -9.26 5.53 6.94
N TYR A 55 -9.86 4.64 7.72
CA TYR A 55 -11.30 4.63 7.97
C TYR A 55 -11.66 5.67 9.03
N TYR A 56 -12.69 6.46 8.77
CA TYR A 56 -13.13 7.51 9.68
C TYR A 56 -14.64 7.49 9.90
N HIS A 57 -15.04 8.00 11.05
CA HIS A 57 -16.42 8.36 11.39
C HIS A 57 -16.47 9.88 11.50
N ASN A 58 -17.47 10.52 10.89
CA ASN A 58 -17.62 11.96 10.95
C ASN A 58 -19.09 12.38 11.12
N VAL A 59 -19.28 13.63 11.51
CA VAL A 59 -20.59 14.27 11.65
C VAL A 59 -20.60 15.50 10.76
N ALA A 60 -21.38 15.45 9.68
CA ALA A 60 -21.65 16.63 8.87
C ALA A 60 -22.68 17.50 9.60
N LYS A 61 -22.37 18.78 9.78
CA LYS A 61 -23.24 19.76 10.42
C LYS A 61 -23.51 20.89 9.45
N SER A 62 -24.76 21.32 9.35
CA SER A 62 -25.13 22.44 8.48
C SER A 62 -26.37 23.15 9.02
N GLU A 63 -26.66 24.30 8.42
CA GLU A 63 -27.81 25.14 8.70
C GLU A 63 -28.53 25.43 7.38
N LYS A 64 -29.81 25.08 7.31
CA LYS A 64 -30.69 25.42 6.20
C LYS A 64 -31.41 26.71 6.54
N GLU A 65 -31.09 27.77 5.82
CA GLU A 65 -31.72 29.09 5.95
C GLU A 65 -33.22 29.01 5.59
N ALA A 66 -34.04 29.83 6.23
CA ALA A 66 -35.42 30.04 5.81
C ALA A 66 -35.49 30.63 4.39
N GLY A 67 -36.46 30.18 3.60
CA GLY A 67 -36.70 30.76 2.29
C GLY A 67 -37.21 32.21 2.37
N SER A 68 -37.18 32.91 1.24
CA SER A 68 -37.58 34.32 1.17
C SER A 68 -38.89 34.51 0.38
N GLY A 69 -39.78 35.37 0.90
CA GLY A 69 -41.06 35.70 0.26
C GLY A 69 -42.29 35.11 0.97
N LEU A 70 -43.48 35.43 0.45
CA LEU A 70 -44.75 35.06 1.10
C LEU A 70 -44.99 33.54 1.19
N THR A 71 -44.38 32.76 0.28
CA THR A 71 -44.47 31.28 0.28
C THR A 71 -43.70 30.61 1.40
N HIS A 72 -42.73 31.33 1.98
CA HIS A 72 -41.86 30.85 3.06
C HIS A 72 -42.24 31.44 4.42
N TRP A 73 -43.43 32.06 4.52
CA TRP A 73 -43.90 32.66 5.77
C TRP A 73 -44.03 31.61 6.88
N GLY A 74 -43.27 31.77 7.95
CA GLY A 74 -43.24 30.85 9.09
C GLY A 74 -42.12 29.81 9.06
N GLU A 75 -41.37 29.72 7.97
CA GLU A 75 -40.11 28.98 7.96
C GLU A 75 -39.12 29.64 8.93
N SER A 76 -38.29 28.82 9.55
CA SER A 76 -37.16 29.23 10.35
C SER A 76 -35.90 28.55 9.83
N ASP A 77 -34.75 29.09 10.19
CA ASP A 77 -33.48 28.42 9.98
C ASP A 77 -33.47 27.10 10.76
N ARG A 78 -32.82 26.09 10.19
CA ARG A 78 -32.83 24.71 10.69
C ARG A 78 -31.43 24.18 10.70
N LYS A 79 -30.86 23.99 11.89
CA LYS A 79 -29.60 23.29 12.05
C LYS A 79 -29.85 21.81 12.05
N PHE A 80 -29.00 21.10 11.34
CA PHE A 80 -29.07 19.67 11.30
C PHE A 80 -27.69 19.06 11.27
N TRP A 81 -27.63 17.78 11.65
CA TRP A 81 -26.43 16.99 11.52
C TRP A 81 -26.75 15.57 11.11
N THR A 82 -25.85 14.98 10.34
CA THR A 82 -25.87 13.57 9.98
C THR A 82 -24.51 12.95 10.25
N GLU A 83 -24.52 11.77 10.84
CA GLU A 83 -23.35 10.91 10.98
C GLU A 83 -23.13 10.12 9.68
N TYR A 84 -21.87 9.91 9.34
CA TYR A 84 -21.47 9.07 8.22
C TYR A 84 -20.05 8.53 8.44
N THR A 85 -19.67 7.53 7.67
CA THR A 85 -18.32 6.97 7.65
C THR A 85 -17.67 7.15 6.28
N GLY A 86 -16.37 6.98 6.20
CA GLY A 86 -15.67 6.99 4.93
C GLY A 86 -14.25 6.45 5.03
N VAL A 87 -13.58 6.43 3.87
CA VAL A 87 -12.20 5.98 3.74
C VAL A 87 -11.38 7.01 2.99
N ALA A 88 -10.25 7.40 3.58
CA ALA A 88 -9.20 8.15 2.91
C ALA A 88 -8.04 7.19 2.57
N LYS A 89 -7.58 7.22 1.32
CA LYS A 89 -6.41 6.49 0.86
C LYS A 89 -5.25 7.46 0.73
N ILE A 90 -4.18 7.20 1.47
CA ILE A 90 -3.01 8.07 1.55
C ILE A 90 -1.77 7.28 1.15
N GLY A 91 -0.97 7.82 0.24
CA GLY A 91 0.19 7.11 -0.27
C GLY A 91 0.91 7.87 -1.37
N VAL A 92 1.79 7.17 -2.07
CA VAL A 92 2.62 7.74 -3.13
C VAL A 92 2.10 7.30 -4.49
N ASP A 93 1.75 8.26 -5.33
CA ASP A 93 1.43 7.97 -6.73
C ASP A 93 2.71 7.81 -7.58
N MET A 94 3.31 6.62 -7.54
CA MET A 94 4.49 6.30 -8.36
C MET A 94 4.22 6.21 -9.87
N SER A 95 3.00 6.47 -10.34
CA SER A 95 2.80 6.73 -11.78
C SER A 95 3.43 8.06 -12.21
N LYS A 96 3.58 9.01 -11.27
CA LYS A 96 4.27 10.30 -11.44
C LYS A 96 5.79 10.21 -11.19
N GLY A 97 6.26 9.08 -10.68
CA GLY A 97 7.66 8.81 -10.35
C GLY A 97 8.45 8.13 -11.46
N ASP A 98 9.77 8.11 -11.30
CA ASP A 98 10.71 7.47 -12.23
C ASP A 98 11.85 6.75 -11.48
N MET A 99 12.63 5.95 -12.21
CA MET A 99 13.79 5.22 -11.69
C MET A 99 14.91 5.18 -12.73
N LYS A 100 16.14 5.41 -12.28
CA LYS A 100 17.35 5.23 -13.09
C LYS A 100 18.28 4.21 -12.44
N ILE A 101 18.87 3.37 -13.27
CA ILE A 101 19.84 2.36 -12.85
C ILE A 101 21.18 2.69 -13.50
N ASN A 102 22.23 2.81 -12.68
CA ASN A 102 23.61 3.00 -13.11
C ASN A 102 24.48 1.93 -12.44
N GLY A 103 24.61 0.76 -13.09
CA GLY A 103 25.26 -0.39 -12.47
C GLY A 103 24.45 -0.87 -11.27
N THR A 104 25.03 -0.83 -10.07
CA THR A 104 24.34 -1.24 -8.83
C THR A 104 23.70 -0.06 -8.08
N GLU A 105 23.85 1.16 -8.56
CA GLU A 105 23.21 2.34 -7.98
C GLU A 105 21.84 2.58 -8.63
N ILE A 106 20.81 2.62 -7.79
CA ILE A 106 19.41 2.85 -8.20
C ILE A 106 18.99 4.21 -7.66
N THR A 107 18.63 5.13 -8.55
CA THR A 107 18.05 6.42 -8.18
C THR A 107 16.55 6.38 -8.39
N ILE A 108 15.77 6.58 -7.33
CA ILE A 108 14.31 6.61 -7.37
C ILE A 108 13.83 8.06 -7.20
N TYR A 109 13.13 8.54 -8.22
CA TYR A 109 12.46 9.84 -8.22
C TYR A 109 11.05 9.66 -7.70
N MET A 110 10.87 9.94 -6.41
CA MET A 110 9.64 9.66 -5.68
C MET A 110 8.87 10.96 -5.42
N PRO A 111 7.62 11.08 -5.91
CA PRO A 111 6.74 12.17 -5.49
C PRO A 111 6.49 12.14 -3.98
N GLU A 112 6.10 13.28 -3.42
CA GLU A 112 5.59 13.33 -2.04
C GLU A 112 4.28 12.54 -1.90
N ALA A 113 4.03 12.02 -0.70
CA ALA A 113 2.78 11.35 -0.39
C ALA A 113 1.61 12.34 -0.41
N GLU A 114 0.47 11.87 -0.86
CA GLU A 114 -0.75 12.67 -1.02
C GLU A 114 -2.00 11.85 -0.70
N ILE A 115 -3.15 12.51 -0.71
CA ILE A 115 -4.46 11.84 -0.71
C ILE A 115 -4.69 11.29 -2.11
N LEU A 116 -4.69 9.97 -2.26
CA LEU A 116 -4.98 9.27 -3.51
C LEU A 116 -6.48 9.18 -3.78
N SER A 117 -7.29 9.08 -2.73
CA SER A 117 -8.75 9.17 -2.80
C SER A 117 -9.35 9.42 -1.44
N ILE A 118 -10.43 10.19 -1.37
CA ILE A 118 -11.29 10.29 -0.19
C ILE A 118 -12.72 10.00 -0.63
N LYS A 119 -13.40 9.09 0.08
CA LYS A 119 -14.76 8.66 -0.28
C LYS A 119 -15.61 8.48 0.98
N PRO A 120 -16.74 9.20 1.11
CA PRO A 120 -17.77 8.84 2.07
C PRO A 120 -18.45 7.53 1.65
N ASP A 121 -18.89 6.75 2.63
CA ASP A 121 -19.78 5.61 2.43
C ASP A 121 -21.23 6.11 2.45
N SER A 122 -21.86 6.17 1.27
CA SER A 122 -23.23 6.67 1.10
C SER A 122 -24.26 5.85 1.88
N GLU A 123 -24.02 4.55 2.07
CA GLU A 123 -24.93 3.67 2.79
C GLU A 123 -24.84 3.87 4.31
N SER A 124 -23.79 4.55 4.79
CA SER A 124 -23.57 4.84 6.21
C SER A 124 -24.20 6.16 6.68
N VAL A 125 -24.74 6.96 5.75
CA VAL A 125 -25.34 8.26 6.07
C VAL A 125 -26.60 8.06 6.90
N SER A 126 -26.58 8.56 8.13
CA SER A 126 -27.71 8.46 9.06
C SER A 126 -28.85 9.42 8.70
N THR A 127 -30.04 9.15 9.25
CA THR A 127 -31.15 10.11 9.20
C THR A 127 -30.73 11.41 9.90
N PRO A 128 -30.92 12.59 9.26
CA PRO A 128 -30.50 13.86 9.86
C PRO A 128 -31.29 14.15 11.14
N VAL A 129 -30.57 14.57 12.17
CA VAL A 129 -31.15 15.12 13.40
C VAL A 129 -31.27 16.62 13.23
N VAL A 130 -32.42 17.20 13.59
CA VAL A 130 -32.74 18.61 13.34
C VAL A 130 -33.12 19.32 14.62
N ASP A 131 -32.69 20.58 14.78
CA ASP A 131 -33.06 21.39 15.94
C ASP A 131 -34.47 22.01 15.78
N THR A 132 -35.43 21.50 16.56
CA THR A 132 -36.77 22.09 16.83
C THR A 132 -37.75 22.24 15.67
N ASP A 133 -38.96 21.67 15.80
CA ASP A 133 -40.03 21.82 14.80
C ASP A 133 -40.82 23.13 14.92
N SER A 134 -40.87 23.89 13.81
CA SER A 134 -41.73 25.06 13.61
C SER A 134 -43.10 24.66 13.03
N TRP A 135 -44.07 25.57 13.12
CA TRP A 135 -45.45 25.42 12.63
C TRP A 135 -45.53 25.36 11.08
N ASN A 136 -44.57 25.96 10.38
CA ASN A 136 -44.31 25.75 8.96
C ASN A 136 -42.95 25.07 8.83
N SER A 137 -42.94 23.86 8.27
CA SER A 137 -41.74 23.05 8.18
C SER A 137 -40.85 23.60 7.06
N ASN A 138 -39.61 23.96 7.40
CA ASN A 138 -38.48 23.99 6.48
C ASN A 138 -37.78 22.62 6.58
N PRO A 139 -38.29 21.57 5.90
CA PRO A 139 -37.77 20.22 6.06
C PRO A 139 -36.36 20.12 5.47
N ILE A 140 -35.52 19.32 6.12
CA ILE A 140 -34.22 18.94 5.58
C ILE A 140 -34.46 17.83 4.55
N ASP A 141 -34.00 18.05 3.32
CA ASP A 141 -34.10 17.09 2.23
C ASP A 141 -32.75 16.44 1.90
N ALA A 142 -32.74 15.59 0.88
CA ALA A 142 -31.55 14.85 0.48
C ALA A 142 -30.44 15.75 -0.10
N ASP A 143 -30.80 16.87 -0.72
CA ASP A 143 -29.84 17.80 -1.31
C ASP A 143 -29.12 18.58 -0.20
N ASP A 144 -29.85 18.98 0.85
CA ASP A 144 -29.27 19.60 2.05
C ASP A 144 -28.24 18.66 2.71
N VAL A 145 -28.60 17.40 2.89
CA VAL A 145 -27.73 16.37 3.49
C VAL A 145 -26.50 16.12 2.62
N THR A 146 -26.68 16.01 1.31
CA THR A 146 -25.58 15.81 0.36
C THR A 146 -24.61 17.00 0.39
N GLY A 147 -25.14 18.22 0.43
CA GLY A 147 -24.34 19.44 0.58
C GLY A 147 -23.54 19.45 1.88
N ALA A 148 -24.16 19.11 3.00
CA ALA A 148 -23.49 19.05 4.30
C ALA A 148 -22.36 18.01 4.33
N VAL A 149 -22.58 16.81 3.78
CA VAL A 149 -21.54 15.77 3.68
C VAL A 149 -20.41 16.23 2.76
N SER A 150 -20.71 16.89 1.64
CA SER A 150 -19.69 17.42 0.73
C SER A 150 -18.79 18.44 1.41
N VAL A 151 -19.35 19.41 2.13
CA VAL A 151 -18.57 20.40 2.89
C VAL A 151 -17.70 19.70 3.94
N ALA A 152 -18.26 18.74 4.66
CA ALA A 152 -17.50 17.97 5.65
C ALA A 152 -16.38 17.09 5.01
N GLN A 153 -16.51 16.68 3.74
CA GLN A 153 -15.41 16.02 3.01
C GLN A 153 -14.26 16.97 2.72
N ASP A 154 -14.57 18.22 2.33
CA ASP A 154 -13.56 19.24 2.05
C ASP A 154 -12.74 19.53 3.32
N ASP A 155 -13.40 19.65 4.48
CA ASP A 155 -12.75 19.83 5.77
C ASP A 155 -11.81 18.67 6.13
N ILE A 156 -12.23 17.41 5.91
CA ILE A 156 -11.37 16.24 6.15
C ILE A 156 -10.18 16.26 5.17
N CYS A 157 -10.42 16.58 3.91
CA CYS A 157 -9.37 16.66 2.89
C CYS A 157 -8.30 17.67 3.31
N GLU A 158 -8.71 18.88 3.71
CA GLU A 158 -7.81 19.92 4.22
C GLU A 158 -7.08 19.46 5.49
N SER A 159 -7.78 18.81 6.43
CA SER A 159 -7.16 18.30 7.66
C SER A 159 -6.06 17.26 7.36
N ILE A 160 -6.28 16.36 6.41
CA ILE A 160 -5.29 15.34 6.03
C ILE A 160 -4.13 15.97 5.25
N GLN A 161 -4.41 16.90 4.34
CA GLN A 161 -3.37 17.60 3.58
C GLN A 161 -2.42 18.40 4.49
N ASN A 162 -2.95 18.93 5.60
CA ASN A 162 -2.16 19.65 6.60
C ASN A 162 -1.51 18.74 7.66
N ASP A 163 -1.82 17.44 7.68
CA ASP A 163 -1.17 16.47 8.57
C ASP A 163 0.13 15.93 7.96
N SER A 164 1.17 16.76 8.06
CA SER A 164 2.53 16.40 7.61
C SER A 164 3.07 15.10 8.23
N SER A 165 2.64 14.74 9.45
CA SER A 165 3.10 13.51 10.09
C SER A 165 2.46 12.29 9.42
N LEU A 166 1.16 12.33 9.15
CA LEU A 166 0.44 11.28 8.43
C LEU A 166 1.01 11.07 7.02
N LEU A 167 1.25 12.16 6.29
CA LEU A 167 1.85 12.11 4.95
C LEU A 167 3.28 11.55 4.99
N ALA A 168 4.12 12.01 5.93
CA ALA A 168 5.48 11.49 6.12
C ALA A 168 5.48 9.99 6.46
N ASN A 169 4.55 9.54 7.31
CA ASN A 169 4.40 8.12 7.63
C ASN A 169 4.01 7.28 6.41
N ALA A 170 3.14 7.79 5.53
CA ALA A 170 2.78 7.13 4.28
C ALA A 170 3.99 7.03 3.32
N GLN A 171 4.77 8.11 3.22
CA GLN A 171 6.00 8.18 2.43
C GLN A 171 7.03 7.16 2.92
N ASP A 172 7.33 7.15 4.23
CA ASP A 172 8.31 6.26 4.84
C ASP A 172 7.92 4.79 4.69
N ARG A 173 6.62 4.48 4.78
CA ARG A 173 6.11 3.12 4.55
C ARG A 173 6.38 2.67 3.11
N ALA A 174 6.14 3.52 2.12
CA ALA A 174 6.43 3.21 0.72
C ALA A 174 7.94 2.99 0.50
N LYS A 175 8.79 3.89 1.03
CA LYS A 175 10.25 3.77 0.94
C LYS A 175 10.77 2.44 1.51
N LYS A 176 10.36 2.09 2.73
CA LYS A 176 10.77 0.84 3.39
C LYS A 176 10.38 -0.41 2.60
N LEU A 177 9.20 -0.42 2.00
CA LEU A 177 8.76 -1.57 1.21
C LEU A 177 9.51 -1.70 -0.12
N ILE A 178 9.85 -0.57 -0.74
CA ILE A 178 10.68 -0.56 -1.95
C ILE A 178 12.12 -1.01 -1.64
N GLU A 179 12.71 -0.49 -0.56
CA GLU A 179 14.04 -0.89 -0.10
C GLU A 179 14.08 -2.40 0.19
N ASN A 180 13.07 -2.92 0.88
CA ASN A 180 12.97 -4.36 1.14
C ASN A 180 12.91 -5.18 -0.16
N TYR A 181 12.12 -4.73 -1.15
CA TYR A 181 12.06 -5.39 -2.46
C TYR A 181 13.43 -5.40 -3.15
N ILE A 182 14.11 -4.27 -3.21
CA ILE A 182 15.42 -4.14 -3.87
C ILE A 182 16.47 -4.98 -3.13
N ASN A 183 16.45 -4.99 -1.80
CA ASN A 183 17.36 -5.80 -1.00
C ASN A 183 17.14 -7.30 -1.24
N GLN A 184 15.89 -7.76 -1.24
CA GLN A 184 15.56 -9.17 -1.53
C GLN A 184 15.98 -9.58 -2.94
N LEU A 185 15.84 -8.69 -3.92
CA LEU A 185 16.30 -8.91 -5.28
C LEU A 185 17.83 -9.01 -5.35
N GLY A 186 18.53 -8.13 -4.62
CA GLY A 186 19.98 -8.15 -4.47
C GLY A 186 20.50 -9.45 -3.85
N GLU A 187 19.89 -9.90 -2.74
CA GLU A 187 20.20 -11.18 -2.09
C GLU A 187 19.96 -12.38 -3.03
N ALA A 188 18.86 -12.37 -3.79
CA ALA A 188 18.52 -13.46 -4.71
C ALA A 188 19.50 -13.55 -5.90
N SER A 189 19.95 -12.41 -6.42
CA SER A 189 20.84 -12.28 -7.58
C SER A 189 22.33 -12.29 -7.23
N GLY A 190 22.69 -12.09 -5.95
CA GLY A 190 24.07 -11.91 -5.52
C GLY A 190 24.64 -10.52 -5.85
N THR A 191 23.77 -9.52 -6.01
CA THR A 191 24.13 -8.13 -6.34
C THR A 191 23.85 -7.22 -5.15
N GLU A 192 24.82 -6.41 -4.75
CA GLU A 192 24.62 -5.41 -3.70
C GLU A 192 24.17 -4.08 -4.33
N PHE A 193 22.87 -3.81 -4.27
CA PHE A 193 22.29 -2.57 -4.77
C PHE A 193 22.37 -1.44 -3.73
N THR A 194 22.56 -0.21 -4.18
CA THR A 194 22.46 1.00 -3.35
C THR A 194 21.33 1.88 -3.84
N VAL A 195 20.39 2.23 -2.96
CA VAL A 195 19.24 3.08 -3.28
C VAL A 195 19.53 4.54 -2.92
N LYS A 196 19.28 5.44 -3.88
CA LYS A 196 19.24 6.90 -3.69
C LYS A 196 17.83 7.40 -3.93
N TRP A 197 17.39 8.33 -3.08
CA TRP A 197 16.09 8.96 -3.15
C TRP A 197 16.24 10.40 -3.62
N GLU A 198 15.47 10.78 -4.65
CA GLU A 198 15.38 12.15 -5.14
C GLU A 198 13.92 12.60 -5.14
N SER A 199 13.67 13.83 -4.71
CA SER A 199 12.36 14.48 -4.83
C SER A 199 12.14 15.00 -6.25
N LEU A 200 10.89 15.01 -6.70
CA LEU A 200 10.48 15.59 -7.99
C LEU A 200 10.19 17.09 -7.88
#